data_AF-A0AA91GMV3-F1
#
_entry.id   AF-A0AA91GMV3-F1
#
_cell.length_a   1.000
_cell.length_b   1.000
_cell.length_c   1.000
_cell.angle_alpha   90.00
_cell.angle_beta   90.00
_cell.angle_gamma   90.00
#
_symmetry.space_group_name_H-M   'P 1'
#
loop_
_entity.id
_entity.type
_entity.pdbx_description
1 polymer ?
#
loop_
_entity_poly.entity_id
_entity_poly.type
_entity_poly.pdbx_seq_one_letter_code
_entity_poly.pdbx_strand_id
1 'polypeptide(L)'
;APFDPTGLEQQIQQLQACVSSLTEAFNQRSELQQIEQLSQTTTQLQQHVSALPPYFDTSDLKQEIQQIRAELQSLRQQVQSSTPPAETVNGGQTGLAHPELNGKLARLPQLFKSFAQMQHQLVELQRLTAKSDRTTVPPQEQLSELSPITHRVASSNGTQLTTSLKNQRLSVEPLMAMAEARGIGKEFQMVIQAAKKHHLTLNPWPTNLMISPAAHLLCTARRNSSQCLFIISGQPTMDRKVRLWVSTHAIAEFYPVRQQTVTSLLGFDGWREMDKAQIEEFVASLNRLFEEASV
;
A
#
# COMPACT_ATOMS: atom_id res chain seq x y z
N ALA A 1 -48.58 -63.05 0.04
CA ALA A 1 -47.64 -63.09 -1.10
C ALA A 1 -46.23 -63.26 -0.55
N PRO A 2 -45.35 -64.05 -1.18
CA PRO A 2 -43.95 -64.13 -0.78
C PRO A 2 -43.28 -62.76 -0.99
N PHE A 3 -42.34 -62.42 -0.11
CA PHE A 3 -41.56 -61.19 -0.20
C PHE A 3 -40.62 -61.26 -1.41
N ASP A 4 -40.62 -60.22 -2.25
CA ASP A 4 -39.74 -60.09 -3.40
C ASP A 4 -38.62 -59.07 -3.08
N PRO A 5 -37.37 -59.53 -2.84
CA PRO A 5 -36.25 -58.66 -2.49
C PRO A 5 -35.61 -57.94 -3.68
N THR A 6 -36.03 -58.24 -4.92
CA THR A 6 -35.34 -57.80 -6.15
C THR A 6 -35.17 -56.27 -6.22
N GLY A 7 -36.17 -55.51 -5.75
CA GLY A 7 -36.10 -54.05 -5.72
C GLY A 7 -35.06 -53.49 -4.72
N LEU A 8 -34.88 -54.17 -3.58
CA LEU A 8 -33.87 -53.80 -2.58
C LEU A 8 -32.46 -54.16 -3.06
N GLU A 9 -32.31 -55.32 -3.69
CA GLU A 9 -31.02 -55.74 -4.26
C GLU A 9 -30.52 -54.76 -5.33
N GLN A 10 -31.43 -54.30 -6.21
CA GLN A 10 -31.09 -53.27 -7.21
C GLN A 10 -30.68 -51.94 -6.57
N GLN A 11 -31.39 -51.49 -5.52
CA GLN A 11 -31.03 -50.27 -4.80
C GLN A 11 -29.67 -50.36 -4.12
N ILE A 12 -29.35 -51.51 -3.51
CA ILE A 12 -28.04 -51.77 -2.89
C ILE A 12 -26.92 -51.73 -3.94
N GLN A 13 -27.15 -52.36 -5.11
CA GLN A 13 -26.17 -52.35 -6.20
C GLN A 13 -25.90 -50.93 -6.72
N GLN A 14 -26.96 -50.11 -6.85
CA GLN A 14 -26.85 -48.74 -7.33
C GLN A 14 -26.15 -47.82 -6.31
N LEU A 15 -26.39 -48.02 -5.02
CA LEU A 15 -25.66 -47.33 -3.96
C LEU A 15 -24.17 -47.70 -3.95
N GLN A 16 -23.83 -48.97 -4.11
CA GLN A 16 -22.44 -49.41 -4.21
C GLN A 16 -21.70 -48.77 -5.40
N ALA A 17 -22.36 -48.66 -6.55
CA ALA A 17 -21.80 -47.98 -7.72
C ALA A 17 -21.58 -46.47 -7.46
N CYS A 18 -22.55 -45.81 -6.80
CA CYS A 18 -22.44 -44.40 -6.44
C CYS A 18 -21.29 -44.14 -5.47
N VAL A 19 -21.14 -44.95 -4.43
CA VAL A 19 -20.03 -44.84 -3.45
C VAL A 19 -18.68 -45.06 -4.11
N SER A 20 -18.58 -46.04 -5.02
CA SER A 20 -17.34 -46.30 -5.77
C SER A 20 -16.94 -45.10 -6.63
N SER A 21 -17.90 -44.52 -7.35
CA SER A 21 -17.68 -43.33 -8.17
C SER A 21 -17.31 -42.09 -7.34
N LEU A 22 -17.96 -41.87 -6.20
CA LEU A 22 -17.60 -40.79 -5.27
C LEU A 22 -16.19 -40.95 -4.70
N THR A 23 -15.80 -42.19 -4.37
CA THR A 23 -14.46 -42.52 -3.88
C THR A 23 -13.41 -42.21 -4.94
N GLU A 24 -13.67 -42.61 -6.19
CA GLU A 24 -12.78 -42.31 -7.31
C GLU A 24 -12.68 -40.81 -7.58
N ALA A 25 -13.81 -40.10 -7.61
CA ALA A 25 -13.84 -38.65 -7.76
C ALA A 25 -13.06 -37.94 -6.65
N PHE A 26 -13.18 -38.40 -5.40
CA PHE A 26 -12.44 -37.87 -4.26
C PHE A 26 -10.93 -38.07 -4.41
N ASN A 27 -10.50 -39.26 -4.85
CA ASN A 27 -9.09 -39.57 -5.04
C ASN A 27 -8.46 -38.82 -6.24
N GLN A 28 -9.27 -38.40 -7.22
CA GLN A 28 -8.81 -37.61 -8.37
C GLN A 28 -8.81 -36.09 -8.12
N ARG A 29 -9.19 -35.63 -6.92
CA ARG A 29 -9.21 -34.19 -6.59
C ARG A 29 -7.80 -33.60 -6.57
N SER A 30 -7.57 -32.66 -7.48
CA SER A 30 -6.34 -31.87 -7.58
C SER A 30 -5.99 -31.11 -6.30
N GLU A 31 -6.97 -30.85 -5.44
CA GLU A 31 -6.84 -30.13 -4.19
C GLU A 31 -5.91 -30.84 -3.20
N LEU A 32 -5.88 -32.18 -3.19
CA LEU A 32 -4.94 -32.94 -2.35
C LEU A 32 -3.49 -32.70 -2.77
N GLN A 33 -3.24 -32.66 -4.07
CA GLN A 33 -1.91 -32.37 -4.62
C GLN A 33 -1.50 -30.91 -4.35
N GLN A 34 -2.44 -29.97 -4.44
CA GLN A 34 -2.20 -28.55 -4.12
C GLN A 34 -1.85 -28.34 -2.65
N ILE A 35 -2.49 -29.07 -1.73
CA ILE A 35 -2.19 -29.00 -0.29
C ILE A 35 -0.77 -29.51 -0.01
N GLU A 36 -0.36 -30.61 -0.66
CA GLU A 36 0.99 -31.14 -0.50
C GLU A 36 2.06 -30.17 -1.03
N GLN A 37 1.83 -29.56 -2.19
CA GLN A 37 2.71 -28.53 -2.75
C GLN A 37 2.81 -27.29 -1.85
N LEU A 38 1.68 -26.84 -1.28
CA LEU A 38 1.65 -25.71 -0.36
C LEU A 38 2.46 -26.00 0.91
N SER A 39 2.35 -27.23 1.45
CA SER A 39 3.12 -27.67 2.62
C SER A 39 4.63 -27.62 2.38
N GLN A 40 5.08 -28.13 1.23
CA GLN A 40 6.49 -28.09 0.84
C GLN A 40 6.99 -26.66 0.67
N THR A 41 6.21 -25.80 0.00
CA THR A 41 6.56 -24.39 -0.23
C THR A 41 6.66 -23.62 1.09
N THR A 42 5.74 -23.86 2.01
CA THR A 42 5.73 -23.23 3.35
C THR A 42 6.99 -23.60 4.13
N THR A 43 7.42 -24.85 4.05
CA THR A 43 8.66 -25.32 4.73
C THR A 43 9.89 -24.63 4.16
N GLN A 44 9.98 -24.46 2.85
CA GLN A 44 11.09 -23.77 2.19
C GLN A 44 11.13 -22.28 2.56
N LEU A 45 9.97 -21.61 2.58
CA LEU A 45 9.89 -20.21 3.00
C LEU A 45 10.32 -20.03 4.46
N GLN A 46 9.90 -20.91 5.36
CA GLN A 46 10.31 -20.87 6.76
C GLN A 46 11.83 -20.97 6.91
N GLN A 47 12.49 -21.86 6.15
CA GLN A 47 13.95 -21.98 6.15
C GLN A 47 14.63 -20.72 5.63
N HIS A 48 14.11 -20.11 4.56
CA HIS A 48 14.66 -18.87 4.00
C HIS A 48 14.54 -17.70 4.96
N VAL A 49 13.38 -17.51 5.60
CA VAL A 49 13.17 -16.42 6.57
C VAL A 49 14.08 -16.58 7.78
N SER A 50 14.27 -17.81 8.27
CA SER A 50 15.19 -18.08 9.38
C SER A 50 16.67 -17.87 9.03
N ALA A 51 17.02 -17.84 7.74
CA ALA A 51 18.39 -17.59 7.28
C ALA A 51 18.68 -16.10 6.99
N LEU A 52 17.69 -15.21 7.11
CA LEU A 52 17.91 -13.77 6.91
C LEU A 52 18.69 -13.18 8.10
N PRO A 53 19.67 -12.28 7.84
CA PRO A 53 20.45 -11.66 8.90
C PRO A 53 19.55 -10.75 9.77
N PRO A 54 19.76 -10.71 11.09
CA PRO A 54 19.00 -9.81 11.95
C PRO A 54 19.43 -8.36 11.69
N TYR A 55 18.42 -7.50 11.52
CA TYR A 55 18.38 -6.04 11.69
C TYR A 55 19.68 -5.24 11.52
N PHE A 56 19.71 -4.35 10.53
CA PHE A 56 20.81 -3.41 10.30
C PHE A 56 20.82 -2.32 11.40
N ASP A 57 21.88 -2.27 12.21
CA ASP A 57 22.04 -1.24 13.24
C ASP A 57 22.36 0.11 12.60
N THR A 58 21.56 1.12 12.90
CA THR A 58 21.66 2.48 12.33
C THR A 58 22.40 3.45 13.26
N SER A 59 22.93 2.95 14.38
CA SER A 59 23.56 3.77 15.42
C SER A 59 24.75 4.57 14.90
N ASP A 60 25.61 3.96 14.08
CA ASP A 60 26.79 4.63 13.50
C ASP A 60 26.40 5.78 12.57
N LEU A 61 25.41 5.56 11.70
CA LEU A 61 24.90 6.59 10.79
C LEU A 61 24.24 7.75 11.55
N LYS A 62 23.53 7.43 12.63
CA LYS A 62 22.90 8.44 13.50
C LYS A 62 23.94 9.29 14.21
N GLN A 63 25.04 8.69 14.66
CA GLN A 63 26.14 9.39 15.31
C GLN A 63 26.87 10.33 14.34
N GLU A 64 27.11 9.89 13.10
CA GLU A 64 27.76 10.71 12.07
C GLU A 64 26.91 11.92 11.64
N ILE A 65 25.58 11.74 11.51
CA ILE A 65 24.65 12.85 11.22
C ILE A 65 24.64 13.88 12.36
N GLN A 66 24.74 13.46 13.61
CA GLN A 66 24.81 14.38 14.75
C GLN A 66 26.12 15.17 14.77
N GLN A 67 27.25 14.52 14.46
CA GLN A 67 28.55 15.18 14.37
C GLN A 67 28.56 16.27 13.29
N ILE A 68 28.05 15.96 12.09
CA ILE A 68 27.96 16.92 10.97
C ILE A 68 27.07 18.12 11.34
N ARG A 69 25.94 17.89 12.02
CA ARG A 69 25.05 18.97 12.46
C ARG A 69 25.71 19.90 13.46
N ALA A 70 26.49 19.36 14.40
CA ALA A 70 27.22 20.16 15.38
C ALA A 70 28.27 21.05 14.69
N GLU A 71 29.03 20.48 13.74
CA GLU A 71 30.05 21.22 13.00
C GLU A 71 29.44 22.35 12.14
N LEU A 72 28.30 22.10 11.50
CA LEU A 72 27.57 23.12 10.74
C LEU A 72 27.04 24.27 11.61
N GLN A 73 26.60 23.98 12.84
CA GLN A 73 26.15 25.02 13.77
C GLN A 73 27.30 25.90 14.27
N SER A 74 28.45 25.30 14.61
CA SER A 74 29.65 26.07 14.96
C SER A 74 30.11 26.97 13.81
N LEU A 75 30.09 26.46 12.57
CA LEU A 75 30.46 27.25 11.40
C LEU A 75 29.52 28.44 11.19
N ARG A 76 28.21 28.25 11.41
CA ARG A 76 27.20 29.32 11.27
C ARG A 76 27.40 30.46 12.27
N GLN A 77 27.67 30.13 13.54
CA GLN A 77 27.90 31.14 14.58
C GLN A 77 29.16 31.96 14.30
N GLN A 78 30.20 31.34 13.73
CA GLN A 78 31.46 32.01 13.46
C GLN A 78 31.40 32.94 12.24
N VAL A 79 30.54 32.66 11.26
CA VAL A 79 30.26 33.59 10.15
C VAL A 79 29.49 34.81 10.64
N GLN A 80 28.59 34.65 11.61
CA GLN A 80 27.83 35.75 12.21
C GLN A 80 28.67 36.66 13.10
N SER A 81 29.73 36.15 13.72
CA SER A 81 30.68 36.96 14.50
C SER A 81 31.78 37.64 13.66
N SER A 82 31.85 37.35 12.35
CA SER A 82 32.90 37.86 11.44
C SER A 82 32.45 39.03 10.54
N THR A 83 31.20 39.48 10.62
CA THR A 83 30.72 40.69 9.93
C THR A 83 31.05 41.94 10.74
N PRO A 84 31.95 42.85 10.28
CA PRO A 84 32.15 44.14 10.92
C PRO A 84 30.95 45.07 10.60
N PRO A 85 30.56 46.00 11.48
CA PRO A 85 29.66 47.08 11.10
C PRO A 85 30.36 47.95 10.05
N ALA A 86 29.61 48.32 9.01
CA ALA A 86 30.13 49.06 7.87
C ALA A 86 30.60 50.47 8.28
N GLU A 87 31.91 50.67 8.41
CA GLU A 87 32.51 52.01 8.44
C GLU A 87 33.78 52.10 7.55
N THR A 88 33.61 52.91 6.52
CA THR A 88 34.52 53.86 5.84
C THR A 88 35.99 53.52 5.53
N VAL A 89 36.28 53.67 4.23
CA VAL A 89 37.55 53.65 3.51
C VAL A 89 38.58 54.68 4.02
N ASN A 90 39.84 54.28 4.28
CA ASN A 90 41.03 54.89 3.65
C ASN A 90 42.37 54.19 4.01
N GLY A 91 43.17 53.89 2.97
CA GLY A 91 44.65 53.94 2.98
C GLY A 91 45.47 52.87 3.72
N GLY A 92 46.38 52.21 2.98
CA GLY A 92 47.67 51.74 3.52
C GLY A 92 47.80 50.22 3.77
N GLN A 93 48.80 49.62 3.11
CA GLN A 93 49.18 48.21 3.22
C GLN A 93 49.61 47.80 4.63
N THR A 94 49.25 46.59 5.09
CA THR A 94 50.20 45.59 5.65
C THR A 94 49.48 44.27 5.92
N GLY A 95 50.19 43.17 5.64
CA GLY A 95 49.62 41.83 5.58
C GLY A 95 49.15 41.28 6.93
N LEU A 96 48.13 40.42 6.85
CA LEU A 96 47.89 39.38 7.83
C LEU A 96 47.72 38.07 7.04
N ALA A 97 48.82 37.34 6.90
CA ALA A 97 48.75 35.92 6.62
C ALA A 97 47.94 35.28 7.76
N HIS A 98 46.67 34.96 7.53
CA HIS A 98 45.81 34.25 8.49
C HIS A 98 46.20 32.75 8.48
N PRO A 99 46.93 32.23 9.48
CA PRO A 99 47.33 30.82 9.50
C PRO A 99 46.11 29.90 9.66
N GLU A 100 45.02 30.41 10.26
CA GLU A 100 43.75 29.70 10.45
C GLU A 100 42.94 29.49 9.17
N LEU A 101 42.96 30.43 8.22
CA LEU A 101 42.27 30.24 6.93
C LEU A 101 42.97 29.17 6.09
N ASN A 102 44.30 29.10 6.15
CA ASN A 102 45.09 28.11 5.42
C ASN A 102 44.94 26.69 6.01
N GLY A 103 44.85 26.57 7.34
CA GLY A 103 44.52 25.30 8.02
C GLY A 103 43.10 24.80 7.75
N LYS A 104 42.15 25.71 7.48
CA LYS A 104 40.75 25.40 7.13
C LYS A 104 40.58 25.03 5.66
N LEU A 105 41.34 25.67 4.75
CA LEU A 105 41.36 25.29 3.33
C LEU A 105 41.99 23.91 3.11
N ALA A 106 42.93 23.50 3.96
CA ALA A 106 43.56 22.18 3.92
C ALA A 106 42.61 21.00 4.25
N ARG A 107 41.43 21.25 4.84
CA ARG A 107 40.45 20.21 5.20
C ARG A 107 39.36 19.98 4.15
N LEU A 108 39.21 20.89 3.18
CA LEU A 108 38.29 20.73 2.05
C LEU A 108 38.52 19.41 1.27
N PRO A 109 39.77 18.99 0.98
CA PRO A 109 40.02 17.71 0.32
C PRO A 109 39.52 16.50 1.11
N GLN A 110 39.53 16.55 2.45
CA GLN A 110 39.01 15.45 3.29
C GLN A 110 37.48 15.41 3.28
N LEU A 111 36.83 16.57 3.28
CA LEU A 111 35.38 16.67 3.08
C LEU A 111 34.95 16.09 1.72
N PHE A 112 35.69 16.38 0.65
CA PHE A 112 35.42 15.80 -0.66
C PHE A 112 35.66 14.27 -0.70
N LYS A 113 36.65 13.77 0.05
CA LYS A 113 36.86 12.31 0.20
C LYS A 113 35.70 11.63 0.95
N SER A 114 35.22 12.22 2.04
CA SER A 114 34.05 11.73 2.78
C SER A 114 32.79 11.74 1.90
N PHE A 115 32.58 12.81 1.13
CA PHE A 115 31.48 12.87 0.17
C PHE A 115 31.58 11.80 -0.93
N ALA A 116 32.79 11.56 -1.46
CA ALA A 116 33.02 10.50 -2.44
C ALA A 116 32.79 9.09 -1.84
N GLN A 117 33.18 8.86 -0.59
CA GLN A 117 32.88 7.61 0.12
C GLN A 117 31.37 7.42 0.33
N MET A 118 30.65 8.48 0.70
CA MET A 118 29.21 8.44 0.88
C MET A 118 28.49 8.17 -0.45
N GLN A 119 28.93 8.77 -1.56
CA GLN A 119 28.41 8.46 -2.89
C GLN A 119 28.71 7.01 -3.30
N HIS A 120 29.89 6.49 -2.97
CA HIS A 120 30.22 5.08 -3.22
C HIS A 120 29.34 4.13 -2.41
N GLN A 121 29.04 4.44 -1.14
CA GLN A 121 28.10 3.68 -0.31
C GLN A 121 26.66 3.76 -0.84
N LEU A 122 26.23 4.91 -1.37
CA LEU A 122 24.92 5.06 -2.00
C LEU A 122 24.80 4.17 -3.25
N VAL A 123 25.86 4.11 -4.05
CA VAL A 123 25.90 3.25 -5.25
C VAL A 123 25.94 1.77 -4.87
N GLU A 124 26.70 1.37 -3.84
CA GLU A 124 26.68 -0.03 -3.36
C GLU A 124 25.32 -0.41 -2.75
N LEU A 125 24.63 0.50 -2.04
CA LEU A 125 23.25 0.28 -1.59
C LEU A 125 22.30 0.07 -2.77
N GLN A 126 22.39 0.91 -3.79
CA GLN A 126 21.61 0.75 -5.04
C GLN A 126 21.95 -0.54 -5.79
N ARG A 127 23.20 -1.00 -5.70
CA ARG A 127 23.64 -2.25 -6.34
C ARG A 127 23.20 -3.48 -5.57
N LEU A 128 23.17 -3.43 -4.24
CA LEU A 128 22.65 -4.50 -3.39
C LEU A 128 21.14 -4.62 -3.53
N THR A 129 20.40 -3.51 -3.63
CA THR A 129 18.97 -3.53 -3.95
C THR A 129 18.70 -4.05 -5.36
N ALA A 130 19.49 -3.62 -6.37
CA ALA A 130 19.36 -4.13 -7.74
C ALA A 130 19.77 -5.60 -7.91
N LYS A 131 20.67 -6.12 -7.07
CA LYS A 131 21.04 -7.54 -7.04
C LYS A 131 19.99 -8.41 -6.35
N SER A 132 19.23 -7.85 -5.41
CA SER A 132 18.04 -8.50 -4.84
C SER A 132 16.93 -8.69 -5.89
N ASP A 133 16.86 -7.81 -6.89
CA ASP A 133 15.86 -7.87 -7.97
C ASP A 133 16.15 -8.91 -9.07
N ARG A 134 17.27 -9.64 -9.04
CA ARG A 134 17.66 -10.56 -10.12
C ARG A 134 17.63 -12.05 -9.78
N THR A 135 16.95 -12.45 -8.71
CA THR A 135 16.54 -13.85 -8.53
C THR A 135 15.03 -13.93 -8.68
N THR A 136 14.60 -14.43 -9.83
CA THR A 136 13.20 -14.75 -10.15
C THR A 136 12.63 -15.73 -9.14
N VAL A 137 11.82 -15.23 -8.21
CA VAL A 137 10.90 -15.99 -7.35
C VAL A 137 9.61 -15.15 -7.24
N PRO A 138 8.41 -15.74 -7.40
CA PRO A 138 7.15 -14.99 -7.52
C PRO A 138 6.79 -14.26 -6.21
N PRO A 139 6.04 -13.14 -6.27
CA PRO A 139 5.68 -12.40 -5.07
C PRO A 139 4.65 -13.19 -4.25
N GLN A 140 5.10 -13.73 -3.13
CA GLN A 140 4.26 -14.16 -2.02
C GLN A 140 4.60 -13.25 -0.84
N GLU A 141 3.83 -12.19 -0.66
CA GLU A 141 3.76 -11.45 0.61
C GLU A 141 2.32 -11.50 1.10
N GLN A 142 2.10 -12.41 2.05
CA GLN A 142 1.14 -12.23 3.12
C GLN A 142 1.93 -11.96 4.39
N LEU A 143 1.69 -10.81 5.02
CA LEU A 143 1.61 -10.68 6.48
C LEU A 143 0.74 -9.44 6.74
N SER A 144 -0.54 -9.63 7.05
CA SER A 144 -1.05 -9.72 8.43
C SER A 144 -1.54 -8.36 8.91
N GLU A 145 -2.82 -8.07 8.66
CA GLU A 145 -3.62 -7.32 9.61
C GLU A 145 -4.85 -8.14 10.02
N LEU A 146 -5.10 -8.10 11.32
CA LEU A 146 -5.96 -8.96 12.09
C LEU A 146 -7.42 -8.84 11.65
N SER A 147 -8.00 -9.95 11.20
CA SER A 147 -9.45 -10.10 11.14
C SER A 147 -9.95 -10.48 12.54
N PRO A 148 -10.93 -9.78 13.15
CA PRO A 148 -11.52 -10.25 14.39
C PRO A 148 -12.31 -11.53 14.12
N ILE A 149 -11.81 -12.64 14.64
CA ILE A 149 -12.56 -13.88 14.84
C ILE A 149 -13.74 -13.52 15.74
N THR A 150 -14.92 -13.32 15.15
CA THR A 150 -16.15 -13.25 15.94
C THR A 150 -16.58 -14.69 16.21
N HIS A 151 -16.19 -15.20 17.37
CA HIS A 151 -16.81 -16.38 17.95
C HIS A 151 -18.32 -16.16 17.99
N ARG A 152 -19.03 -17.05 17.30
CA ARG A 152 -20.47 -17.15 17.24
C ARG A 152 -20.97 -17.58 18.63
N VAL A 153 -21.29 -16.62 19.50
CA VAL A 153 -22.09 -16.89 20.69
C VAL A 153 -23.54 -16.98 20.23
N ALA A 154 -24.08 -18.20 20.27
CA ALA A 154 -25.49 -18.46 20.12
C ALA A 154 -26.24 -17.77 21.27
N SER A 155 -27.04 -16.76 20.93
CA SER A 155 -28.20 -16.38 21.73
C SER A 155 -29.40 -16.31 20.81
N SER A 156 -30.36 -17.15 21.14
CA SER A 156 -31.62 -17.40 20.45
C SER A 156 -32.46 -16.14 20.32
N ASN A 157 -32.90 -15.81 19.09
CA ASN A 157 -34.31 -15.74 18.69
C ASN A 157 -34.42 -15.29 17.22
N GLY A 158 -35.41 -15.85 16.51
CA GLY A 158 -35.58 -15.81 15.05
C GLY A 158 -35.41 -14.44 14.41
N THR A 159 -34.93 -14.36 13.16
CA THR A 159 -35.67 -14.81 11.99
C THR A 159 -34.71 -15.09 10.83
N GLN A 160 -35.02 -16.12 10.04
CA GLN A 160 -34.34 -16.51 8.81
C GLN A 160 -33.99 -15.32 7.90
N LEU A 161 -32.70 -15.13 7.63
CA LEU A 161 -32.19 -14.48 6.42
C LEU A 161 -30.95 -15.25 5.97
N THR A 162 -31.18 -16.51 5.59
CA THR A 162 -30.19 -17.33 4.92
C THR A 162 -30.19 -16.99 3.43
N THR A 163 -28.99 -16.75 2.90
CA THR A 163 -28.58 -17.15 1.56
C THR A 163 -29.32 -16.53 0.36
N SER A 164 -29.10 -15.23 0.08
CA SER A 164 -29.17 -14.71 -1.30
C SER A 164 -28.51 -13.32 -1.41
N LEU A 165 -27.18 -13.26 -1.46
CA LEU A 165 -26.44 -12.03 -1.82
C LEU A 165 -25.43 -12.27 -2.96
N LYS A 166 -25.40 -13.47 -3.54
CA LYS A 166 -24.31 -13.87 -4.43
C LYS A 166 -24.40 -13.35 -5.87
N ASN A 167 -25.38 -12.56 -6.29
CA ASN A 167 -25.41 -12.01 -7.66
C ASN A 167 -26.21 -10.71 -7.86
N GLN A 168 -26.59 -9.99 -6.80
CA GLN A 168 -27.18 -8.67 -7.00
C GLN A 168 -26.03 -7.67 -7.14
N ARG A 169 -25.75 -7.21 -8.37
CA ARG A 169 -24.93 -6.00 -8.57
C ARG A 169 -25.61 -4.91 -7.76
N LEU A 170 -24.99 -4.55 -6.63
CA LEU A 170 -25.43 -3.40 -5.86
C LEU A 170 -25.38 -2.19 -6.81
N SER A 171 -26.29 -1.25 -6.63
CA SER A 171 -26.26 0.01 -7.35
C SER A 171 -25.65 1.10 -6.47
N VAL A 172 -25.30 2.25 -7.03
CA VAL A 172 -24.66 3.34 -6.26
C VAL A 172 -25.70 4.13 -5.44
N GLU A 173 -26.97 4.09 -5.85
CA GLU A 173 -28.05 4.87 -5.27
C GLU A 173 -28.30 4.55 -3.78
N PRO A 174 -28.33 3.29 -3.32
CA PRO A 174 -28.45 2.97 -1.89
C PRO A 174 -27.29 3.53 -1.05
N LEU A 175 -26.07 3.55 -1.59
CA LEU A 175 -24.92 4.14 -0.91
C LEU A 175 -25.02 5.66 -0.82
N MET A 176 -25.50 6.31 -1.88
CA MET A 176 -25.76 7.75 -1.87
C MET A 176 -26.82 8.11 -0.81
N ALA A 177 -27.95 7.40 -0.81
CA ALA A 177 -29.01 7.60 0.16
C ALA A 177 -28.52 7.35 1.60
N MET A 178 -27.67 6.34 1.80
CA MET A 178 -27.03 6.09 3.11
C MET A 178 -26.14 7.25 3.54
N ALA A 179 -25.28 7.75 2.64
CA ALA A 179 -24.38 8.86 2.92
C ALA A 179 -25.15 10.15 3.24
N GLU A 180 -26.21 10.46 2.48
CA GLU A 180 -27.11 11.59 2.73
C GLU A 180 -27.80 11.48 4.09
N ALA A 181 -28.41 10.34 4.40
CA ALA A 181 -29.09 10.10 5.67
C ALA A 181 -28.13 10.21 6.87
N ARG A 182 -26.83 10.00 6.66
CA ARG A 182 -25.78 10.09 7.69
C ARG A 182 -25.01 11.40 7.68
N GLY A 183 -25.41 12.36 6.85
CA GLY A 183 -24.87 13.72 6.85
C GLY A 183 -23.55 13.91 6.11
N ILE A 184 -23.12 12.95 5.28
CA ILE A 184 -21.91 13.03 4.42
C ILE A 184 -22.23 12.93 2.92
N GLY A 185 -23.50 13.16 2.54
CA GLY A 185 -23.96 12.97 1.16
C GLY A 185 -23.25 13.89 0.15
N LYS A 186 -22.95 15.14 0.53
CA LYS A 186 -22.27 16.09 -0.36
C LYS A 186 -20.85 15.65 -0.67
N GLU A 187 -20.10 15.24 0.35
CA GLU A 187 -18.73 14.73 0.24
C GLU A 187 -18.69 13.44 -0.59
N PHE A 188 -19.63 12.53 -0.33
CA PHE A 188 -19.77 11.29 -1.07
C PHE A 188 -20.08 11.53 -2.56
N GLN A 189 -20.97 12.49 -2.85
CA GLN A 189 -21.29 12.91 -4.19
C GLN A 189 -20.09 13.55 -4.91
N MET A 190 -19.30 14.40 -4.24
CA MET A 190 -18.09 15.00 -4.83
C MET A 190 -17.11 13.93 -5.32
N VAL A 191 -16.85 12.91 -4.51
CA VAL A 191 -15.94 11.81 -4.89
C VAL A 191 -16.49 11.00 -6.07
N ILE A 192 -17.80 10.71 -6.09
CA ILE A 192 -18.42 10.00 -7.22
C ILE A 192 -18.35 10.82 -8.50
N GLN A 193 -18.58 12.13 -8.45
CA GLN A 193 -18.49 12.99 -9.63
C GLN A 193 -17.06 13.06 -10.16
N ALA A 194 -16.07 13.15 -9.27
CA ALA A 194 -14.66 13.10 -9.66
C ALA A 194 -14.29 11.76 -10.33
N ALA A 195 -14.73 10.64 -9.75
CA ALA A 195 -14.49 9.31 -10.33
C ALA A 195 -15.15 9.17 -11.71
N LYS A 196 -16.38 9.65 -11.88
CA LYS A 196 -17.08 9.66 -13.18
C LYS A 196 -16.39 10.55 -14.21
N LYS A 197 -15.91 11.73 -13.81
CA LYS A 197 -15.16 12.66 -14.69
C LYS A 197 -13.94 11.97 -15.31
N HIS A 198 -13.23 11.15 -14.54
CA HIS A 198 -12.03 10.43 -14.99
C HIS A 198 -12.31 9.01 -15.48
N HIS A 199 -13.57 8.71 -15.82
CA HIS A 199 -14.00 7.42 -16.36
C HIS A 199 -13.61 6.20 -15.49
N LEU A 200 -13.48 6.39 -14.17
CA LEU A 200 -13.18 5.33 -13.23
C LEU A 200 -14.39 4.42 -13.01
N THR A 201 -14.14 3.16 -12.69
CA THR A 201 -15.19 2.18 -12.48
C THR A 201 -15.71 2.26 -11.04
N LEU A 202 -17.03 2.33 -10.88
CA LEU A 202 -17.69 2.38 -9.58
C LEU A 202 -18.17 0.96 -9.20
N ASN A 203 -17.59 0.41 -8.13
CA ASN A 203 -17.88 -0.94 -7.63
C ASN A 203 -18.54 -0.84 -6.25
N PRO A 204 -19.88 -0.83 -6.17
CA PRO A 204 -20.61 -0.68 -4.91
C PRO A 204 -20.56 -1.96 -4.06
N TRP A 205 -20.30 -1.78 -2.78
CA TRP A 205 -20.35 -2.77 -1.70
C TRP A 205 -21.41 -2.32 -0.68
N PRO A 206 -21.86 -3.16 0.27
CA PRO A 206 -23.00 -2.81 1.13
C PRO A 206 -22.91 -1.48 1.87
N THR A 207 -21.70 -1.06 2.26
CA THR A 207 -21.46 0.19 3.01
C THR A 207 -20.34 1.05 2.42
N ASN A 208 -19.70 0.59 1.35
CA ASN A 208 -18.54 1.22 0.76
C ASN A 208 -18.69 1.28 -0.75
N LEU A 209 -18.12 2.31 -1.36
CA LEU A 209 -17.92 2.35 -2.80
C LEU A 209 -16.44 2.16 -3.07
N MET A 210 -16.09 1.09 -3.76
CA MET A 210 -14.75 0.87 -4.28
C MET A 210 -14.65 1.54 -5.64
N ILE A 211 -13.60 2.33 -5.84
CA ILE A 211 -13.28 2.96 -7.11
C ILE A 211 -12.10 2.21 -7.72
N SER A 212 -12.29 1.77 -8.95
CA SER A 212 -11.36 0.96 -9.72
C SER A 212 -10.90 1.67 -10.99
N PRO A 213 -9.82 1.20 -11.65
CA PRO A 213 -9.40 1.74 -12.93
C PRO A 213 -10.52 1.80 -13.96
N ALA A 214 -10.33 2.65 -14.97
CA ALA A 214 -11.22 2.68 -16.13
C ALA A 214 -11.31 1.29 -16.76
N ALA A 215 -12.51 0.92 -17.22
CA ALA A 215 -12.80 -0.46 -17.67
C ALA A 215 -11.84 -0.97 -18.76
N HIS A 216 -11.37 -0.08 -19.65
CA HIS A 216 -10.43 -0.43 -20.72
C HIS A 216 -9.02 -0.81 -20.19
N LEU A 217 -8.63 -0.36 -18.99
CA LEU A 217 -7.36 -0.69 -18.35
C LEU A 217 -7.41 -2.03 -17.59
N LEU A 218 -8.61 -2.50 -17.25
CA LEU A 218 -8.78 -3.77 -16.52
C LEU A 218 -8.44 -4.99 -17.40
N CYS A 219 -8.60 -4.89 -18.71
CA CYS A 219 -8.28 -5.95 -19.67
C CYS A 219 -6.76 -6.20 -19.79
N THR A 220 -5.96 -5.19 -19.46
CA THR A 220 -4.49 -5.23 -19.54
C THR A 220 -3.84 -5.41 -18.17
N ALA A 221 -4.65 -5.58 -17.12
CA ALA A 221 -4.19 -5.72 -15.74
C ALA A 221 -3.31 -6.97 -15.56
N ARG A 222 -2.25 -6.86 -14.75
CA ARG A 222 -1.46 -8.03 -14.35
C ARG A 222 -2.32 -8.96 -13.49
N ARG A 223 -2.09 -10.28 -13.57
CA ARG A 223 -2.93 -11.29 -12.88
C ARG A 223 -3.10 -11.07 -11.36
N ASN A 224 -2.21 -10.34 -10.71
CA ASN A 224 -2.21 -10.10 -9.26
C ASN A 224 -2.32 -8.61 -8.88
N SER A 225 -2.66 -7.73 -9.81
CA SER A 225 -2.82 -6.30 -9.53
C SER A 225 -4.10 -6.04 -8.71
N SER A 226 -4.02 -5.32 -7.60
CA SER A 226 -5.21 -4.83 -6.91
C SER A 226 -5.91 -3.79 -7.78
N GLN A 227 -7.17 -4.04 -8.15
CA GLN A 227 -7.98 -3.07 -8.89
C GLN A 227 -8.59 -2.00 -7.98
N CYS A 228 -8.15 -1.91 -6.72
CA CYS A 228 -8.66 -0.94 -5.75
C CYS A 228 -7.80 0.31 -5.76
N LEU A 229 -8.26 1.39 -6.41
CA LEU A 229 -7.55 2.67 -6.38
C LEU A 229 -7.81 3.40 -5.07
N PHE A 230 -9.10 3.50 -4.71
CA PHE A 230 -9.53 4.07 -3.44
C PHE A 230 -10.95 3.59 -3.09
N ILE A 231 -11.31 3.69 -1.81
CA ILE A 231 -12.63 3.32 -1.28
C ILE A 231 -13.18 4.50 -0.51
N ILE A 232 -14.45 4.85 -0.71
CA ILE A 232 -15.16 5.78 0.16
C ILE A 232 -16.28 5.06 0.92
N SER A 233 -16.34 5.27 2.23
CA SER A 233 -17.40 4.70 3.07
C SER A 233 -18.65 5.59 3.04
N GLY A 234 -19.82 4.98 2.84
CA GLY A 234 -21.11 5.64 3.07
C GLY A 234 -21.42 5.81 4.57
N GLN A 235 -20.56 5.29 5.44
CA GLN A 235 -20.67 5.41 6.88
C GLN A 235 -19.59 6.36 7.42
N PRO A 236 -19.98 7.53 7.95
CA PRO A 236 -19.02 8.43 8.58
C PRO A 236 -18.52 7.87 9.91
N THR A 237 -17.46 8.49 10.42
CA THR A 237 -16.99 8.27 11.79
C THR A 237 -17.92 8.93 12.81
N MET A 238 -17.66 8.71 14.10
CA MET A 238 -18.44 9.35 15.18
C MET A 238 -18.42 10.88 15.07
N ASP A 239 -17.31 11.45 14.61
CA ASP A 239 -17.13 12.89 14.40
C ASP A 239 -17.69 13.39 13.06
N ARG A 240 -18.52 12.58 12.39
CA ARG A 240 -19.10 12.85 11.07
C ARG A 240 -18.07 13.05 9.93
N LYS A 241 -16.85 12.54 10.10
CA LYS A 241 -15.84 12.56 9.03
C LYS A 241 -16.07 11.42 8.04
N VAL A 242 -15.72 11.65 6.78
CA VAL A 242 -15.72 10.63 5.74
C VAL A 242 -14.52 9.71 5.95
N ARG A 243 -14.73 8.39 5.84
CA ARG A 243 -13.63 7.43 5.75
C ARG A 243 -13.31 7.14 4.30
N LEU A 244 -12.05 7.35 3.94
CA LEU A 244 -11.54 7.12 2.59
C LEU A 244 -10.23 6.33 2.66
N TRP A 245 -10.16 5.22 1.94
CA TRP A 245 -8.94 4.43 1.77
C TRP A 245 -8.32 4.72 0.41
N VAL A 246 -6.99 4.79 0.29
CA VAL A 246 -6.29 4.96 -0.99
C VAL A 246 -5.19 3.92 -1.13
N SER A 247 -4.93 3.48 -2.36
CA SER A 247 -3.66 2.83 -2.72
C SER A 247 -2.93 3.62 -3.80
N THR A 248 -1.80 4.18 -3.42
CA THR A 248 -0.86 4.83 -4.34
C THR A 248 -0.20 3.83 -5.26
N HIS A 249 0.02 2.60 -4.77
CA HIS A 249 0.59 1.51 -5.55
C HIS A 249 -0.34 1.10 -6.71
N ALA A 250 -1.61 0.84 -6.43
CA ALA A 250 -2.58 0.46 -7.46
C ALA A 250 -2.72 1.57 -8.51
N ILE A 251 -2.77 2.84 -8.11
CA ILE A 251 -2.83 3.95 -9.05
C ILE A 251 -1.60 3.98 -9.97
N ALA A 252 -0.39 3.84 -9.41
CA ALA A 252 0.85 3.84 -10.20
C ALA A 252 1.03 2.59 -11.08
N GLU A 253 0.31 1.50 -10.79
CA GLU A 253 0.31 0.31 -11.63
C GLU A 253 -0.56 0.47 -12.89
N PHE A 254 -1.70 1.15 -12.76
CA PHE A 254 -2.67 1.30 -13.86
C PHE A 254 -2.46 2.55 -14.72
N TYR A 255 -1.84 3.59 -14.17
CA TYR A 255 -1.65 4.87 -14.84
C TYR A 255 -0.15 5.20 -14.93
N PRO A 256 0.30 5.93 -15.97
CA PRO A 256 1.71 6.22 -16.22
C PRO A 256 2.27 7.31 -15.27
N VAL A 257 2.06 7.13 -13.97
CA VAL A 257 2.46 8.06 -12.90
C VAL A 257 3.36 7.32 -11.91
N ARG A 258 4.40 8.00 -11.41
CA ARG A 258 5.27 7.41 -10.38
C ARG A 258 4.51 7.37 -9.05
N GLN A 259 4.69 6.28 -8.30
CA GLN A 259 4.07 6.13 -6.98
C GLN A 259 4.40 7.29 -6.04
N GLN A 260 5.64 7.82 -6.07
CA GLN A 260 6.03 8.97 -5.25
C GLN A 260 5.20 10.23 -5.58
N THR A 261 4.83 10.43 -6.85
CA THR A 261 3.97 11.53 -7.28
C THR A 261 2.55 11.35 -6.72
N VAL A 262 2.01 10.13 -6.81
CA VAL A 262 0.69 9.81 -6.25
C VAL A 262 0.67 10.02 -4.74
N THR A 263 1.68 9.54 -4.03
CA THR A 263 1.84 9.75 -2.58
C THR A 263 1.93 11.24 -2.22
N SER A 264 2.62 12.04 -3.04
CA SER A 264 2.76 13.49 -2.79
C SER A 264 1.44 14.25 -2.99
N LEU A 265 0.57 13.77 -3.88
CA LEU A 265 -0.71 14.40 -4.21
C LEU A 265 -1.86 13.91 -3.31
N LEU A 266 -1.92 12.60 -3.05
CA LEU A 266 -3.06 11.96 -2.39
C LEU A 266 -2.74 11.46 -0.97
N GLY A 267 -1.46 11.45 -0.57
CA GLY A 267 -0.96 10.86 0.68
C GLY A 267 -0.67 9.36 0.58
N PHE A 268 -0.11 8.79 1.64
CA PHE A 268 0.28 7.36 1.74
C PHE A 268 -0.89 6.38 1.57
N ASP A 269 -0.60 5.09 1.35
CA ASP A 269 -1.63 4.06 1.32
C ASP A 269 -2.33 3.93 2.68
N GLY A 270 -3.63 3.61 2.66
CA GLY A 270 -4.39 3.33 3.87
C GLY A 270 -5.65 4.18 4.08
N TRP A 271 -6.31 3.92 5.21
CA TRP A 271 -7.52 4.63 5.64
C TRP A 271 -7.22 6.01 6.19
N ARG A 272 -8.06 6.97 5.83
CA ARG A 272 -8.04 8.34 6.33
C ARG A 272 -9.43 8.77 6.72
N GLU A 273 -9.50 9.61 7.75
CA GLU A 273 -10.71 10.31 8.14
C GLU A 273 -10.59 11.76 7.67
N MET A 274 -11.54 12.20 6.86
CA MET A 274 -11.50 13.49 6.20
C MET A 274 -12.76 14.29 6.50
N ASP A 275 -12.59 15.54 6.87
CA ASP A 275 -13.68 16.51 6.85
C ASP A 275 -13.97 16.99 5.41
N LYS A 276 -14.96 17.86 5.26
CA LYS A 276 -15.40 18.38 3.95
C LYS A 276 -14.26 19.09 3.20
N ALA A 277 -13.47 19.91 3.87
CA ALA A 277 -12.39 20.66 3.23
C ALA A 277 -11.28 19.72 2.74
N GLN A 278 -10.96 18.69 3.54
CA GLN A 278 -10.00 17.66 3.16
C GLN A 278 -10.50 16.79 1.99
N ILE A 279 -11.81 16.52 1.90
CA ILE A 279 -12.39 15.84 0.73
C ILE A 279 -12.32 16.73 -0.52
N GLU A 280 -12.58 18.03 -0.39
CA GLU A 280 -12.46 18.98 -1.51
C GLU A 280 -11.01 19.03 -2.03
N GLU A 281 -10.02 19.08 -1.13
CA GLU A 281 -8.60 19.01 -1.48
C GLU A 281 -8.24 17.67 -2.13
N PHE A 282 -8.69 16.55 -1.56
CA PHE A 282 -8.49 15.22 -2.14
C PHE A 282 -9.02 15.15 -3.57
N VAL A 283 -10.25 15.64 -3.81
CA VAL A 283 -10.86 15.66 -5.15
C VAL A 283 -10.08 16.57 -6.10
N ALA A 284 -9.59 17.72 -5.64
CA ALA A 284 -8.75 18.60 -6.46
C ALA A 284 -7.42 17.93 -6.85
N SER A 285 -6.75 17.27 -5.90
CA SER A 285 -5.52 16.50 -6.15
C SER A 285 -5.77 15.31 -7.07
N LEU A 286 -6.90 14.61 -6.92
CA LEU A 286 -7.31 13.52 -7.80
C LEU A 286 -7.53 14.02 -9.23
N ASN A 287 -8.16 15.17 -9.38
CA ASN A 287 -8.35 15.80 -10.69
C ASN A 287 -7.03 16.12 -11.36
N ARG A 288 -6.11 16.78 -10.65
CA ARG A 288 -4.78 17.10 -11.16
C ARG A 288 -4.02 15.84 -11.58
N LEU A 289 -4.05 14.80 -10.74
CA LEU A 289 -3.36 13.54 -11.00
C LEU A 289 -3.80 12.91 -12.33
N PHE A 290 -5.10 12.80 -12.59
CA PHE A 290 -5.60 12.17 -13.80
C PHE A 290 -5.54 13.08 -15.03
N GLU A 291 -5.56 14.41 -14.85
CA GLU A 291 -5.28 15.35 -15.94
C GLU A 291 -3.83 15.27 -16.40
N GLU A 292 -2.87 15.13 -15.48
CA GLU A 292 -1.44 14.91 -15.80
C GLU A 292 -1.17 13.51 -16.37
N ALA A 293 -1.90 12.48 -15.92
CA ALA A 293 -1.73 11.10 -16.39
C ALA A 293 -2.37 10.80 -17.75
N SER A 294 -3.24 11.69 -18.24
CA SER A 294 -3.93 11.54 -19.54
C SER A 294 -3.13 12.12 -20.73
N VAL A 295 -1.93 12.65 -20.47
CA VAL A 295 -0.97 13.18 -21.45
C VAL A 295 0.11 12.15 -21.72
#